data_AF-A0A6P8HK41-F1
#
_entry.id   AF-A0A6P8HK41-F1
#
_cell.length_a   1.000
_cell.length_b   1.000
_cell.length_c   1.000
_cell.angle_alpha   90.00
_cell.angle_beta   90.00
_cell.angle_gamma   90.00
#
_symmetry.space_group_name_H-M   'P 1'
#
loop_
_entity.id
_entity.type
_entity.pdbx_description
1 polymer ?
#
loop_
_entity_poly.entity_id
_entity_poly.type
_entity_poly.pdbx_seq_one_letter_code
_entity_poly.pdbx_strand_id
1 'polypeptide(L)'
;MNRRHWRGRARMTGTNVRGHNGLAGAGDHKVLVDLIILSKKMSSCFVFQVEVNPLTYFENVQKHYQLNRKVILNLRGTKPKCQSWNMRYTTQNAQYTPSCNKIGVAVGLLQPPLYHSDFPSAINFGSIGMATGHEITHGFDASGAMYNKDGNVKLWWTKDTLQKFEKKTKCMEKQYSKFLVYGHHLNGKQTLNENIADNGGLRIAYEAYSKWLQTQGPDLTLPTISLTPKQLFFLSFSQTWCLKNTKSASIYALFTDEHSPSKARVNYVLSNMKEFSDAFKCAKGSPMNPEKKCIVW
;
A
#
# COMPACT_ATOMS: atom_id res chain seq x y z
N MET A 1 2.44 -20.30 -30.66
CA MET A 1 1.92 -19.01 -30.15
C MET A 1 0.62 -19.26 -29.39
N ASN A 2 0.67 -19.50 -28.08
CA ASN A 2 -0.53 -19.79 -27.27
C ASN A 2 -0.88 -18.57 -26.38
N ARG A 3 -1.88 -17.79 -26.80
CA ARG A 3 -2.51 -16.75 -25.96
C ARG A 3 -3.38 -17.42 -24.90
N ARG A 4 -2.85 -17.64 -23.70
CA ARG A 4 -3.67 -18.06 -22.54
C ARG A 4 -4.62 -16.93 -22.18
N HIS A 5 -5.90 -17.17 -22.39
CA HIS A 5 -6.98 -16.29 -21.96
C HIS A 5 -7.08 -16.34 -20.43
N TRP A 6 -6.96 -15.18 -19.78
CA TRP A 6 -7.27 -15.02 -18.37
C TRP A 6 -8.76 -15.26 -18.11
N ARG A 7 -9.12 -16.49 -17.77
CA ARG A 7 -10.42 -16.85 -17.18
C ARG A 7 -10.18 -17.38 -15.77
N GLY A 8 -10.20 -16.48 -14.79
CA GLY A 8 -10.15 -16.85 -13.39
C GLY A 8 -10.60 -15.70 -12.51
N ARG A 9 -11.64 -15.93 -11.69
CA ARG A 9 -11.88 -15.11 -10.49
C ARG A 9 -10.76 -15.45 -9.52
N ALA A 10 -9.66 -14.68 -9.55
CA ALA A 10 -8.62 -14.78 -8.55
C ALA A 10 -9.13 -14.12 -7.26
N ARG A 11 -9.77 -14.92 -6.41
CA ARG A 11 -10.00 -14.56 -5.01
C ARG A 11 -8.82 -15.12 -4.24
N MET A 12 -7.83 -14.29 -3.91
CA MET A 12 -6.76 -14.69 -3.01
C MET A 12 -7.38 -14.83 -1.62
N THR A 13 -7.30 -16.01 -1.02
CA THR A 13 -7.81 -16.27 0.32
C THR A 13 -6.99 -15.45 1.33
N GLY A 14 -7.69 -14.76 2.23
CA GLY A 14 -7.14 -13.67 3.05
C GLY A 14 -5.84 -14.00 3.78
N THR A 15 -4.97 -12.99 3.92
CA THR A 15 -3.67 -13.12 4.58
C THR A 15 -3.85 -12.92 6.07
N ASN A 16 -3.27 -13.82 6.88
CA ASN A 16 -3.30 -13.72 8.34
C ASN A 16 -2.11 -12.84 8.78
N VAL A 17 -2.37 -11.64 9.30
CA VAL A 17 -1.35 -10.86 10.01
C VAL A 17 -1.46 -11.24 11.47
N ARG A 18 -0.63 -12.19 11.93
CA ARG A 18 -0.49 -12.42 13.37
C ARG A 18 0.35 -11.28 13.94
N GLY A 19 -0.09 -10.71 15.06
CA GLY A 19 0.69 -9.73 15.80
C GLY A 19 2.02 -10.34 16.25
N HIS A 20 3.07 -10.19 15.45
CA HIS A 20 4.44 -10.48 15.85
C HIS A 20 4.99 -9.31 16.69
N ASN A 21 6.10 -9.53 17.39
CA ASN A 21 6.78 -8.50 18.19
C ASN A 21 5.97 -7.92 19.36
N GLY A 22 5.23 -8.76 20.10
CA GLY A 22 4.60 -8.40 21.37
C GLY A 22 3.18 -7.81 21.28
N LEU A 23 2.56 -7.85 20.08
CA LEU A 23 1.17 -7.46 19.81
C LEU A 23 0.25 -8.70 19.64
N ALA A 24 0.55 -9.78 20.35
CA ALA A 24 -0.15 -11.08 20.24
C ALA A 24 -1.65 -11.05 20.63
N GLY A 25 -2.15 -9.94 21.20
CA GLY A 25 -3.55 -9.77 21.60
C GLY A 25 -4.53 -9.42 20.48
N ALA A 26 -4.07 -9.34 19.22
CA ALA A 26 -4.92 -8.94 18.09
C ALA A 26 -5.96 -10.02 17.67
N GLY A 27 -5.84 -11.29 18.06
CA GLY A 27 -6.77 -12.34 17.60
C GLY A 27 -6.72 -12.58 16.07
N ASP A 28 -7.60 -13.44 15.55
CA ASP A 28 -7.67 -13.79 14.11
C ASP A 28 -8.33 -12.67 13.29
N HIS A 29 -7.58 -11.60 12.99
CA HIS A 29 -7.98 -10.56 12.05
C HIS A 29 -7.32 -10.83 10.69
N LYS A 30 -8.13 -11.16 9.68
CA LYS A 30 -7.69 -11.43 8.30
C LYS A 30 -8.17 -10.31 7.40
N VAL A 31 -7.28 -9.77 6.57
CA VAL A 31 -7.63 -8.79 5.53
C VAL A 31 -7.91 -9.54 4.23
N LEU A 32 -9.03 -9.22 3.57
CA LEU A 32 -9.39 -9.81 2.27
C LEU A 32 -8.65 -9.10 1.13
N VAL A 33 -8.21 -9.88 0.14
CA VAL A 33 -7.48 -9.36 -1.03
C VAL A 33 -8.29 -9.62 -2.30
N ASP A 34 -8.64 -8.56 -3.02
CA ASP A 34 -9.32 -8.64 -4.31
C ASP A 34 -8.57 -7.85 -5.40
N LEU A 35 -8.59 -8.38 -6.62
CA LEU A 35 -8.12 -7.67 -7.81
C LEU A 35 -9.27 -6.88 -8.45
N ILE A 36 -9.06 -5.59 -8.71
CA ILE A 36 -10.05 -4.71 -9.35
C ILE A 36 -9.93 -4.87 -10.88
N ILE A 37 -10.57 -5.92 -11.38
CA ILE A 37 -10.62 -6.25 -12.81
C ILE A 37 -11.95 -5.81 -13.45
N LEU A 38 -11.90 -5.46 -14.73
CA LEU A 38 -13.10 -5.41 -15.57
C LEU A 38 -13.67 -6.83 -15.69
N SER A 39 -14.75 -7.12 -14.97
CA SER A 39 -15.54 -8.31 -15.23
C SER A 39 -16.55 -8.02 -16.36
N LYS A 40 -16.91 -9.02 -17.17
CA LYS A 40 -17.99 -8.90 -18.18
C LYS A 40 -19.34 -8.42 -17.58
N LYS A 41 -19.58 -8.63 -16.28
CA LYS A 41 -20.74 -8.11 -15.54
C LYS A 41 -20.65 -6.60 -15.25
N MET A 42 -19.46 -6.02 -15.20
CA MET A 42 -19.26 -4.57 -15.06
C MET A 42 -19.58 -3.83 -16.35
N SER A 43 -19.23 -4.39 -17.51
CA SER A 43 -19.61 -3.82 -18.82
C SER A 43 -21.12 -3.77 -19.05
N SER A 44 -21.91 -4.69 -18.47
CA SER A 44 -23.38 -4.62 -18.52
C SER A 44 -24.00 -3.66 -17.49
N CYS A 45 -23.22 -3.16 -16.51
CA CYS A 45 -23.65 -2.09 -15.61
C CYS A 45 -23.37 -0.68 -16.17
N PHE A 46 -22.48 -0.57 -17.16
CA PHE A 46 -22.27 0.65 -17.93
C PHE A 46 -23.33 0.78 -19.03
N VAL A 47 -24.60 0.88 -18.63
CA VAL A 47 -25.54 1.62 -19.46
C VAL A 47 -25.12 3.07 -19.31
N PHE A 48 -24.67 3.71 -20.39
CA PHE A 48 -24.38 5.14 -20.40
C PHE A 48 -25.70 5.88 -20.10
N GLN A 49 -25.97 6.16 -18.83
CA GLN A 49 -27.15 6.91 -18.38
C GLN A 49 -27.03 8.41 -18.68
N VAL A 50 -25.98 8.83 -19.37
CA VAL A 50 -25.74 10.20 -19.81
C VAL A 50 -25.55 10.19 -21.32
N GLU A 51 -26.44 10.89 -22.02
CA GLU A 51 -26.23 11.26 -23.41
C GLU A 51 -25.15 12.35 -23.49
N VAL A 52 -24.10 12.06 -24.26
CA VAL A 52 -22.94 12.94 -24.43
C VAL A 52 -23.00 13.55 -25.83
N ASN A 53 -22.92 14.87 -25.93
CA ASN A 53 -22.86 15.57 -27.21
C ASN A 53 -21.45 16.19 -27.41
N PRO A 54 -20.75 15.89 -28.52
CA PRO A 54 -19.37 16.34 -28.72
C PRO A 54 -19.17 17.86 -28.79
N LEU A 55 -20.25 18.63 -28.99
CA LEU A 55 -20.20 20.09 -29.11
C LEU A 55 -20.55 20.83 -27.81
N THR A 56 -21.04 20.12 -26.78
CA THR A 56 -21.59 20.73 -25.55
C THR A 56 -20.86 20.23 -24.31
N TYR A 57 -19.55 20.56 -24.21
CA TYR A 57 -18.70 20.04 -23.13
C TYR A 57 -19.21 20.42 -21.74
N PHE A 58 -19.60 21.68 -21.54
CA PHE A 58 -20.07 22.15 -20.24
C PHE A 58 -21.33 21.40 -19.78
N GLU A 59 -22.29 21.22 -20.68
CA GLU A 59 -23.53 20.49 -20.44
C GLU A 59 -23.26 19.01 -20.15
N ASN A 60 -22.31 18.39 -20.86
CA ASN A 60 -21.90 17.01 -20.57
C ASN A 60 -21.35 16.88 -19.14
N VAL A 61 -20.53 17.83 -18.70
CA VAL A 61 -19.98 17.86 -17.35
C VAL A 61 -21.09 18.07 -16.31
N GLN A 62 -22.02 19.00 -16.54
CA GLN A 62 -23.17 19.21 -15.65
C GLN A 62 -24.04 17.95 -15.52
N LYS A 63 -24.38 17.30 -16.64
CA LYS A 63 -25.14 16.04 -16.66
C LYS A 63 -24.41 14.94 -15.89
N HIS A 64 -23.08 14.84 -16.02
CA HIS A 64 -22.27 13.89 -15.27
C HIS A 64 -22.36 14.11 -13.75
N TYR A 65 -22.22 15.35 -13.28
CA TYR A 65 -22.34 15.68 -11.86
C TYR A 65 -23.76 15.42 -11.32
N GLN A 66 -24.79 15.76 -12.08
CA GLN A 66 -26.18 15.48 -11.71
C GLN A 66 -26.43 13.98 -11.55
N LEU A 67 -25.91 13.15 -12.48
CA LEU A 67 -26.00 11.70 -12.37
C LEU A 67 -25.26 11.18 -11.14
N ASN A 68 -24.01 11.58 -10.91
CA ASN A 68 -23.23 11.14 -9.75
C ASN A 68 -23.95 11.48 -8.45
N ARG A 69 -24.51 12.69 -8.33
CA ARG A 69 -25.31 13.11 -7.17
C ARG A 69 -26.52 12.20 -6.98
N LYS A 70 -27.27 11.91 -8.05
CA LYS A 70 -28.43 11.01 -8.00
C LYS A 70 -28.04 9.61 -7.55
N VAL A 71 -26.94 9.05 -8.09
CA VAL A 71 -26.42 7.73 -7.71
C VAL A 71 -26.06 7.70 -6.23
N ILE A 72 -25.32 8.69 -5.71
CA ILE A 72 -24.94 8.76 -4.29
C ILE A 72 -26.17 8.88 -3.39
N LEU A 73 -27.11 9.76 -3.72
CA LEU A 73 -28.34 9.94 -2.94
C LEU A 73 -29.19 8.66 -2.90
N ASN A 74 -29.23 7.90 -3.98
CA ASN A 74 -29.94 6.61 -4.05
C ASN A 74 -29.29 5.51 -3.21
N LEU A 75 -28.06 5.68 -2.72
CA LEU A 75 -27.44 4.74 -1.78
C LEU A 75 -27.97 4.90 -0.35
N ARG A 76 -28.62 6.03 -0.02
CA ARG A 76 -29.18 6.26 1.31
C ARG A 76 -30.23 5.19 1.65
N GLY A 77 -30.10 4.59 2.84
CA GLY A 77 -30.99 3.50 3.29
C GLY A 77 -30.67 2.14 2.69
N THR A 78 -29.68 2.04 1.79
CA THR A 78 -29.21 0.75 1.26
C THR A 78 -28.04 0.21 2.10
N LYS A 79 -27.90 -1.12 2.15
CA LYS A 79 -26.73 -1.73 2.80
C LYS A 79 -25.46 -1.48 1.98
N PRO A 80 -24.32 -1.15 2.61
CA PRO A 80 -23.04 -1.00 1.91
C PRO A 80 -22.71 -2.24 1.07
N LYS A 81 -22.34 -2.01 -0.19
CA LYS A 81 -21.97 -3.09 -1.12
C LYS A 81 -20.46 -3.26 -1.14
N CYS A 82 -19.93 -4.22 -0.40
CA CYS A 82 -18.49 -4.49 -0.41
C CYS A 82 -17.97 -5.09 -1.73
N GLN A 83 -18.80 -5.30 -2.75
CA GLN A 83 -18.33 -5.64 -4.11
C GLN A 83 -17.98 -4.40 -4.97
N SER A 84 -18.38 -3.19 -4.58
CA SER A 84 -18.04 -1.97 -5.33
C SER A 84 -16.69 -1.39 -4.90
N TRP A 85 -16.03 -0.70 -5.82
CA TRP A 85 -14.74 -0.07 -5.62
C TRP A 85 -14.85 1.44 -5.86
N ASN A 86 -14.18 2.22 -5.02
CA ASN A 86 -14.11 3.69 -5.16
C ASN A 86 -13.07 4.14 -6.19
N MET A 87 -12.50 3.19 -6.93
CA MET A 87 -11.40 3.41 -7.86
C MET A 87 -11.70 2.71 -9.19
N ARG A 88 -11.33 3.35 -10.31
CA ARG A 88 -11.43 2.74 -11.65
C ARG A 88 -10.35 1.69 -11.83
N TYR A 89 -10.64 0.64 -12.60
CA TYR A 89 -9.66 -0.43 -12.89
C TYR A 89 -8.41 0.07 -13.65
N THR A 90 -8.51 1.19 -14.39
CA THR A 90 -7.38 1.84 -15.09
C THR A 90 -6.52 2.71 -14.19
N THR A 91 -6.94 2.95 -12.95
CA THR A 91 -6.18 3.77 -12.00
C THR A 91 -4.87 3.06 -11.68
N GLN A 92 -3.77 3.81 -11.60
CA GLN A 92 -2.49 3.29 -11.12
C GLN A 92 -2.41 3.46 -9.61
N ASN A 93 -3.27 2.75 -8.88
CA ASN A 93 -3.28 2.82 -7.41
C ASN A 93 -3.83 1.53 -6.78
N ALA A 94 -3.67 1.40 -5.47
CA ALA A 94 -4.31 0.40 -4.62
C ALA A 94 -5.07 1.12 -3.49
N GLN A 95 -5.91 0.38 -2.75
CA GLN A 95 -6.63 0.94 -1.60
C GLN A 95 -7.04 -0.14 -0.61
N TYR A 96 -7.03 0.20 0.67
CA TYR A 96 -7.74 -0.51 1.73
C TYR A 96 -9.07 0.18 2.03
N THR A 97 -10.12 -0.61 2.24
CA THR A 97 -11.44 -0.12 2.66
C THR A 97 -11.78 -0.69 4.04
N PRO A 98 -11.65 0.08 5.13
CA PRO A 98 -11.84 -0.43 6.50
C PRO A 98 -13.21 -1.04 6.74
N SER A 99 -14.28 -0.37 6.28
CA SER A 99 -15.67 -0.83 6.47
C SER A 99 -16.00 -2.16 5.76
N CYS A 100 -15.14 -2.58 4.84
CA CYS A 100 -15.27 -3.85 4.12
C CYS A 100 -14.12 -4.81 4.41
N ASN A 101 -13.15 -4.39 5.24
CA ASN A 101 -11.92 -5.10 5.56
C ASN A 101 -11.29 -5.79 4.32
N LYS A 102 -11.10 -4.99 3.26
CA LYS A 102 -10.62 -5.48 1.97
C LYS A 102 -9.59 -4.54 1.36
N ILE A 103 -8.64 -5.10 0.63
CA ILE A 103 -7.76 -4.37 -0.25
C ILE A 103 -8.17 -4.58 -1.70
N GLY A 104 -7.99 -3.55 -2.52
CA GLY A 104 -8.24 -3.57 -3.95
C GLY A 104 -7.04 -3.07 -4.72
N VAL A 105 -6.46 -3.92 -5.57
CA VAL A 105 -5.37 -3.53 -6.47
C VAL A 105 -5.93 -3.34 -7.88
N ALA A 106 -5.77 -2.13 -8.43
CA ALA A 106 -6.20 -1.84 -9.79
C ALA A 106 -5.28 -2.49 -10.83
N VAL A 107 -5.84 -2.97 -11.94
CA VAL A 107 -5.07 -3.53 -13.05
C VAL A 107 -4.11 -2.51 -13.65
N GLY A 108 -4.45 -1.22 -13.62
CA GLY A 108 -3.54 -0.14 -14.01
C GLY A 108 -2.24 -0.10 -13.21
N LEU A 109 -2.19 -0.69 -12.01
CA LEU A 109 -0.96 -0.80 -11.21
C LEU A 109 -0.10 -2.01 -11.62
N LEU A 110 -0.67 -3.02 -12.30
CA LEU A 110 -0.01 -4.29 -12.66
C LEU A 110 0.76 -4.18 -13.98
N GLN A 111 1.69 -3.23 -14.05
CA GLN A 111 2.54 -2.99 -15.21
C GLN A 111 3.97 -2.60 -14.78
N PRO A 112 4.97 -2.68 -15.66
CA PRO A 112 6.31 -2.18 -15.37
C PRO A 112 6.29 -0.70 -14.93
N PRO A 113 7.15 -0.29 -13.97
CA PRO A 113 8.16 -1.11 -13.28
C PRO A 113 7.62 -1.94 -12.11
N LEU A 114 6.34 -1.83 -11.76
CA LEU A 114 5.77 -2.42 -10.55
C LEU A 114 5.53 -3.93 -10.66
N TYR A 115 5.15 -4.42 -11.84
CA TYR A 115 4.92 -5.83 -12.08
C TYR A 115 5.18 -6.23 -13.54
N HIS A 116 5.84 -7.37 -13.72
CA HIS A 116 5.86 -8.11 -14.98
C HIS A 116 6.08 -9.60 -14.70
N SER A 117 5.45 -10.49 -15.47
CA SER A 117 5.62 -11.95 -15.27
C SER A 117 7.05 -12.43 -15.46
N ASP A 118 7.81 -11.71 -16.30
CA ASP A 118 9.16 -12.11 -16.70
C ASP A 118 10.25 -11.40 -15.87
N PHE A 119 9.87 -10.55 -14.91
CA PHE A 119 10.85 -9.94 -14.00
C PHE A 119 11.31 -10.96 -12.94
N PRO A 120 12.56 -10.82 -12.45
CA PRO A 120 12.98 -11.50 -11.23
C PRO A 120 11.94 -11.31 -10.12
N SER A 121 11.68 -12.36 -9.35
CA SER A 121 10.67 -12.32 -8.28
C SER A 121 11.00 -11.23 -7.27
N ALA A 122 12.28 -10.98 -6.99
CA ALA A 122 12.78 -9.88 -6.17
C ALA A 122 12.17 -8.54 -6.54
N ILE A 123 12.05 -8.23 -7.84
CA ILE A 123 11.49 -6.97 -8.34
C ILE A 123 9.98 -6.93 -8.09
N ASN A 124 9.27 -8.00 -8.42
CA ASN A 124 7.82 -8.09 -8.20
C ASN A 124 7.47 -7.98 -6.71
N PHE A 125 8.19 -8.69 -5.83
CA PHE A 125 7.98 -8.60 -4.38
C PHE A 125 8.38 -7.23 -3.83
N GLY A 126 9.51 -6.65 -4.25
CA GLY A 126 9.95 -5.33 -3.79
C GLY A 126 9.07 -4.18 -4.28
N SER A 127 8.32 -4.40 -5.36
CA SER A 127 7.43 -3.38 -5.97
C SER A 127 5.96 -3.66 -5.66
N ILE A 128 5.25 -4.45 -6.48
CA ILE A 128 3.83 -4.74 -6.26
C ILE A 128 3.57 -5.52 -4.96
N GLY A 129 4.52 -6.35 -4.54
CA GLY A 129 4.46 -7.04 -3.25
C GLY A 129 4.46 -6.07 -2.06
N MET A 130 5.32 -5.04 -2.11
CA MET A 130 5.33 -3.96 -1.13
C MET A 130 4.02 -3.19 -1.14
N ALA A 131 3.51 -2.78 -2.31
CA ALA A 131 2.23 -2.07 -2.41
C ALA A 131 1.07 -2.92 -1.85
N THR A 132 1.05 -4.23 -2.13
CA THR A 132 0.04 -5.15 -1.56
C THR A 132 0.18 -5.26 -0.04
N GLY A 133 1.41 -5.38 0.48
CA GLY A 133 1.68 -5.41 1.91
C GLY A 133 1.32 -4.10 2.61
N HIS A 134 1.50 -2.97 1.94
CA HIS A 134 1.15 -1.64 2.41
C HIS A 134 -0.38 -1.56 2.66
N GLU A 135 -1.18 -1.96 1.67
CA GLU A 135 -2.64 -2.00 1.83
C GLU A 135 -3.11 -3.00 2.90
N ILE A 136 -2.45 -4.14 3.06
CA ILE A 136 -2.75 -5.08 4.15
C ILE A 136 -2.47 -4.41 5.50
N THR A 137 -1.37 -3.66 5.60
CA THR A 137 -0.96 -2.99 6.82
C THR A 137 -1.92 -1.88 7.23
N HIS A 138 -2.63 -1.24 6.30
CA HIS A 138 -3.70 -0.29 6.63
C HIS A 138 -4.84 -0.90 7.47
N GLY A 139 -5.06 -2.21 7.42
CA GLY A 139 -5.99 -2.89 8.34
C GLY A 139 -5.53 -2.87 9.80
N PHE A 140 -4.29 -2.46 10.05
CA PHE A 140 -3.62 -2.49 11.35
C PHE A 140 -2.87 -1.18 11.65
N ASP A 141 -3.02 -0.12 10.87
CA ASP A 141 -2.48 1.19 11.22
C ASP A 141 -3.29 1.85 12.34
N ALA A 142 -2.99 3.11 12.70
CA ALA A 142 -3.66 3.74 13.84
C ALA A 142 -5.16 3.97 13.61
N SER A 143 -5.60 4.07 12.36
CA SER A 143 -7.02 4.16 11.98
C SER A 143 -7.65 2.79 11.76
N GLY A 144 -6.98 1.88 11.03
CA GLY A 144 -7.43 0.52 10.77
C GLY A 144 -7.62 -0.31 12.03
N ALA A 145 -6.75 -0.13 13.03
CA ALA A 145 -6.86 -0.77 14.34
C ALA A 145 -8.19 -0.48 15.07
N MET A 146 -8.95 0.55 14.67
CA MET A 146 -10.26 0.85 15.23
C MET A 146 -11.39 -0.01 14.63
N TYR A 147 -11.12 -0.72 13.54
CA TYR A 147 -12.08 -1.56 12.82
C TYR A 147 -11.82 -3.03 13.12
N ASN A 148 -12.86 -3.77 13.50
CA ASN A 148 -12.76 -5.22 13.65
C ASN A 148 -12.81 -5.94 12.29
N LYS A 149 -12.67 -7.27 12.30
CA LYS A 149 -12.65 -8.11 11.08
C LYS A 149 -13.88 -7.95 10.17
N ASP A 150 -14.99 -7.45 10.71
CA ASP A 150 -16.27 -7.27 10.01
C ASP A 150 -16.44 -5.81 9.52
N GLY A 151 -15.41 -4.97 9.67
CA GLY A 151 -15.41 -3.56 9.25
C GLY A 151 -16.20 -2.63 10.18
N ASN A 152 -16.48 -3.06 11.41
CA ASN A 152 -17.19 -2.23 12.39
C ASN A 152 -16.20 -1.52 13.31
N VAL A 153 -16.47 -0.24 13.61
CA VAL A 153 -15.73 0.52 14.61
C VAL A 153 -15.99 -0.10 15.98
N LYS A 154 -14.98 -0.76 16.55
CA LYS A 154 -15.07 -1.44 17.83
C LYS A 154 -13.68 -1.55 18.42
N LEU A 155 -13.51 -1.31 19.73
CA LEU A 155 -12.24 -1.63 20.38
C LEU A 155 -12.13 -3.16 20.54
N TRP A 156 -11.27 -3.80 19.75
CA TRP A 156 -11.02 -5.24 19.78
C TRP A 156 -9.66 -5.62 20.36
N TRP A 157 -8.83 -4.62 20.70
CA TRP A 157 -7.56 -4.82 21.39
C TRP A 157 -7.70 -4.67 22.90
N THR A 158 -6.89 -5.43 23.64
CA THR A 158 -6.70 -5.21 25.07
C THR A 158 -5.99 -3.88 25.33
N LYS A 159 -6.18 -3.30 26.52
CA LYS A 159 -5.51 -2.05 26.93
C LYS A 159 -3.98 -2.15 26.79
N ASP A 160 -3.39 -3.27 27.21
CA ASP A 160 -1.96 -3.55 27.06
C ASP A 160 -1.48 -3.55 25.61
N THR A 161 -2.27 -4.12 24.69
CA THR A 161 -1.94 -4.16 23.26
C THR A 161 -1.96 -2.75 22.68
N LEU A 162 -2.97 -1.95 23.03
CA LEU A 162 -3.08 -0.56 22.61
C LEU A 162 -1.89 0.28 23.12
N GLN A 163 -1.53 0.15 24.40
CA GLN A 163 -0.38 0.88 24.96
C GLN A 163 0.95 0.51 24.27
N LYS A 164 1.15 -0.78 23.97
CA LYS A 164 2.35 -1.23 23.22
C LYS A 164 2.34 -0.69 21.79
N PHE A 165 1.20 -0.69 21.13
CA PHE A 165 1.03 -0.12 19.80
C PHE A 165 1.35 1.38 19.81
N GLU A 166 0.73 2.16 20.70
CA GLU A 166 0.99 3.60 20.86
C GLU A 166 2.47 3.90 21.12
N LYS A 167 3.14 3.12 21.99
CA LYS A 167 4.58 3.28 22.25
C LYS A 167 5.41 3.06 20.98
N LYS A 168 5.06 2.06 20.16
CA LYS A 168 5.77 1.75 18.91
C LYS A 168 5.50 2.80 17.83
N THR A 169 4.24 3.21 17.63
CA THR A 169 3.89 4.25 16.65
C THR A 169 4.48 5.60 17.02
N LYS A 170 4.60 5.92 18.32
CA LYS A 170 5.30 7.13 18.77
C LYS A 170 6.78 7.15 18.41
N CYS A 171 7.42 5.99 18.21
CA CYS A 171 8.76 5.91 17.65
C CYS A 171 8.78 6.45 16.22
N MET A 172 7.88 5.96 15.36
CA MET A 172 7.77 6.37 13.96
C MET A 172 7.39 7.85 13.84
N GLU A 173 6.41 8.31 14.61
CA GLU A 173 6.01 9.73 14.63
C GLU A 173 7.23 10.63 14.88
N LYS A 174 8.04 10.30 15.90
CA LYS A 174 9.25 11.05 16.24
C LYS A 174 10.35 10.90 15.20
N GLN A 175 10.49 9.74 14.57
CA GLN A 175 11.49 9.51 13.53
C GLN A 175 11.20 10.35 12.29
N TYR A 176 9.97 10.28 11.79
CA TYR A 176 9.56 10.97 10.57
C TYR A 176 9.52 12.49 10.75
N SER A 177 9.19 12.98 11.96
CA SER A 177 9.21 14.42 12.25
C SER A 177 10.59 15.08 12.16
N LYS A 178 11.67 14.30 12.07
CA LYS A 178 13.03 14.82 11.85
C LYS A 178 13.33 15.13 10.39
N PHE A 179 12.49 14.68 9.45
CA PHE A 179 12.73 14.91 8.03
C PHE A 179 12.49 16.38 7.69
N LEU A 180 13.42 16.97 6.95
CA LEU A 180 13.36 18.37 6.52
C LEU A 180 13.11 18.46 5.02
N VAL A 181 12.14 19.31 4.65
CA VAL A 181 11.83 19.68 3.27
C VAL A 181 11.92 21.20 3.17
N TYR A 182 12.95 21.71 2.51
CA TYR A 182 13.20 23.16 2.35
C TYR A 182 13.11 23.96 3.66
N GLY A 183 13.64 23.40 4.77
CA GLY A 183 13.66 24.04 6.09
C GLY A 183 12.41 23.78 6.96
N HIS A 184 11.41 23.08 6.44
CA HIS A 184 10.21 22.71 7.18
C HIS A 184 10.26 21.25 7.63
N HIS A 185 9.85 20.99 8.87
CA HIS A 185 9.73 19.64 9.40
C HIS A 185 8.49 18.94 8.86
N LEU A 186 8.66 17.67 8.47
CA LEU A 186 7.54 16.78 8.20
C LEU A 186 6.68 16.61 9.46
N ASN A 187 5.37 16.62 9.30
CA ASN A 187 4.46 16.26 10.37
C ASN A 187 4.36 14.74 10.48
N GLY A 188 5.15 14.13 11.37
CA GLY A 188 5.17 12.68 11.56
C GLY A 188 3.87 12.11 12.14
N LYS A 189 3.00 12.95 12.72
CA LYS A 189 1.67 12.55 13.21
C LYS A 189 0.67 12.48 12.06
N GLN A 190 0.68 13.48 11.17
CA GLN A 190 -0.15 13.50 9.96
C GLN A 190 0.16 12.31 9.06
N THR A 191 1.44 11.97 8.89
CA THR A 191 1.87 10.90 7.99
C THR A 191 1.92 9.52 8.64
N LEU A 192 1.46 9.38 9.89
CA LEU A 192 1.74 8.21 10.72
C LEU A 192 1.18 6.91 10.13
N ASN A 193 -0.05 6.94 9.62
CA ASN A 193 -0.70 5.75 9.03
C ASN A 193 0.08 5.23 7.82
N GLU A 194 0.39 6.12 6.87
CA GLU A 194 1.20 5.82 5.69
C GLU A 194 2.59 5.32 6.04
N ASN A 195 3.23 5.90 7.06
CA ASN A 195 4.54 5.47 7.52
C ASN A 195 4.50 4.07 8.14
N ILE A 196 3.45 3.74 8.89
CA ILE A 196 3.23 2.39 9.43
C ILE A 196 3.02 1.41 8.27
N ALA A 197 2.18 1.79 7.29
CA ALA A 197 1.85 0.98 6.13
C ALA A 197 3.08 0.68 5.26
N ASP A 198 3.94 1.66 5.01
CA ASP A 198 5.21 1.46 4.28
C ASP A 198 6.15 0.49 4.99
N ASN A 199 6.36 0.70 6.30
CA ASN A 199 7.30 -0.10 7.07
C ASN A 199 6.80 -1.55 7.22
N GLY A 200 5.51 -1.73 7.47
CA GLY A 200 4.89 -3.06 7.54
C GLY A 200 4.83 -3.73 6.18
N GLY A 201 4.46 -2.98 5.14
CA GLY A 201 4.29 -3.50 3.78
C GLY A 201 5.58 -4.03 3.18
N LEU A 202 6.70 -3.30 3.30
CA LEU A 202 7.98 -3.80 2.80
C LEU A 202 8.50 -5.00 3.59
N ARG A 203 8.24 -5.08 4.90
CA ARG A 203 8.59 -6.25 5.73
C ARG A 203 7.80 -7.48 5.31
N ILE A 204 6.48 -7.35 5.18
CA ILE A 204 5.59 -8.43 4.72
C ILE A 204 6.06 -8.92 3.35
N ALA A 205 6.38 -8.00 2.43
CA ALA A 205 6.87 -8.34 1.10
C ALA A 205 8.22 -9.08 1.14
N TYR A 206 9.15 -8.65 1.99
CA TYR A 206 10.45 -9.30 2.13
C TYR A 206 10.35 -10.70 2.78
N GLU A 207 9.47 -10.86 3.78
CA GLU A 207 9.18 -12.17 4.36
C GLU A 207 8.53 -13.11 3.35
N ALA A 208 7.58 -12.61 2.55
CA ALA A 208 6.95 -13.37 1.49
C ALA A 208 7.96 -13.80 0.42
N TYR A 209 8.86 -12.89 0.02
CA TYR A 209 9.96 -13.19 -0.89
C TYR A 209 10.92 -14.23 -0.33
N SER A 210 11.28 -14.11 0.96
CA SER A 210 12.16 -15.06 1.63
C SER A 210 11.55 -16.47 1.69
N LYS A 211 10.23 -16.58 1.93
CA LYS A 211 9.49 -17.84 1.86
C LYS A 211 9.42 -18.37 0.42
N TRP A 212 9.22 -17.50 -0.55
CA TRP A 212 9.23 -17.87 -1.96
C TRP A 212 10.57 -18.51 -2.35
N LEU A 213 11.70 -17.89 -1.98
CA LEU A 213 13.05 -18.44 -2.21
C LEU A 213 13.24 -19.83 -1.59
N GLN A 214 12.69 -20.08 -0.40
CA GLN A 214 12.77 -21.40 0.25
C GLN A 214 12.01 -22.48 -0.52
N THR A 215 10.95 -22.11 -1.24
CA THR A 215 10.08 -23.07 -1.96
C THR A 215 10.42 -23.23 -3.44
N GLN A 216 10.87 -22.15 -4.10
CA GLN A 216 11.17 -22.13 -5.53
C GLN A 216 12.68 -22.22 -5.83
N GLY A 217 13.54 -22.00 -4.84
CA GLY A 217 14.99 -21.96 -5.02
C GLY A 217 15.51 -20.56 -5.36
N PRO A 218 16.75 -20.47 -5.88
CA PRO A 218 17.39 -19.20 -6.22
C PRO A 218 16.60 -18.40 -7.26
N ASP A 219 16.52 -17.09 -7.06
CA ASP A 219 15.86 -16.17 -7.99
C ASP A 219 16.78 -15.78 -9.15
N LEU A 220 16.16 -15.23 -10.20
CA LEU A 220 16.86 -14.68 -11.35
C LEU A 220 17.74 -13.49 -10.93
N THR A 221 18.91 -13.40 -11.56
CA THR A 221 19.80 -12.25 -11.46
C THR A 221 19.74 -11.43 -12.75
N LEU A 222 20.14 -10.17 -12.68
CA LEU A 222 20.22 -9.31 -13.87
C LEU A 222 21.66 -9.37 -14.43
N PRO A 223 21.84 -9.60 -15.74
CA PRO A 223 23.16 -9.85 -16.31
C PRO A 223 24.11 -8.65 -16.26
N THR A 224 23.56 -7.42 -16.25
CA THR A 224 24.34 -6.17 -16.33
C THR A 224 24.50 -5.45 -14.99
N ILE A 225 23.82 -5.91 -13.95
CA ILE A 225 23.82 -5.27 -12.64
C ILE A 225 24.36 -6.28 -11.63
N SER A 226 25.54 -6.01 -11.06
CA SER A 226 26.18 -6.84 -10.05
C SER A 226 25.52 -6.72 -8.67
N LEU A 227 24.21 -6.95 -8.59
CA LEU A 227 23.43 -6.99 -7.36
C LEU A 227 22.88 -8.40 -7.13
N THR A 228 22.92 -8.81 -5.87
CA THR A 228 22.23 -10.03 -5.43
C THR A 228 20.71 -9.85 -5.52
N PRO A 229 19.91 -10.93 -5.61
CA PRO A 229 18.45 -10.81 -5.62
C PRO A 229 17.88 -10.07 -4.40
N LYS A 230 18.50 -10.21 -3.22
CA LYS A 230 18.12 -9.45 -2.01
C LYS A 230 18.39 -7.95 -2.16
N GLN A 231 19.51 -7.56 -2.75
CA GLN A 231 19.79 -6.15 -3.04
C GLN A 231 18.84 -5.61 -4.11
N LEU A 232 18.53 -6.43 -5.13
CA LEU A 232 17.59 -6.08 -6.19
C LEU A 232 16.17 -5.85 -5.66
N PHE A 233 15.73 -6.62 -4.65
CA PHE A 233 14.47 -6.38 -3.94
C PHE A 233 14.41 -4.95 -3.39
N PHE A 234 15.40 -4.52 -2.61
CA PHE A 234 15.41 -3.18 -2.02
C PHE A 234 15.62 -2.07 -3.06
N LEU A 235 16.38 -2.35 -4.12
CA LEU A 235 16.54 -1.41 -5.23
C LEU A 235 15.20 -1.19 -5.95
N SER A 236 14.47 -2.27 -6.26
CA SER A 236 13.18 -2.18 -6.94
C SER A 236 12.16 -1.37 -6.13
N PHE A 237 12.06 -1.64 -4.82
CA PHE A 237 11.29 -0.83 -3.88
C PHE A 237 11.66 0.66 -3.99
N SER A 238 12.96 0.97 -3.89
CA SER A 238 13.43 2.35 -3.90
C SER A 238 13.10 3.08 -5.21
N GLN A 239 13.20 2.37 -6.35
CA GLN A 239 12.91 2.92 -7.67
C GLN A 239 11.42 3.25 -7.87
N THR A 240 10.50 2.56 -7.19
CA THR A 240 9.07 2.90 -7.23
C THR A 240 8.78 4.31 -6.69
N TRP A 241 9.69 4.85 -5.88
CA TRP A 241 9.58 6.16 -5.23
C TRP A 241 10.45 7.24 -5.87
N CYS A 242 11.04 6.98 -7.03
CA CYS A 242 11.79 8.00 -7.77
C CYS A 242 10.85 9.11 -8.25
N LEU A 243 10.85 10.25 -7.55
CA LEU A 243 10.02 11.41 -7.84
C LEU A 243 10.80 12.70 -7.55
N LYS A 244 10.56 13.74 -8.37
CA LYS A 244 11.04 15.10 -8.13
C LYS A 244 9.88 16.08 -8.27
N ASN A 245 9.68 16.88 -7.22
CA ASN A 245 8.67 17.92 -7.18
C ASN A 245 9.32 19.30 -7.22
N THR A 246 8.56 20.31 -7.68
CA THR A 246 8.96 21.71 -7.52
C THR A 246 8.98 22.10 -6.04
N LYS A 247 9.73 23.15 -5.67
CA LYS A 247 9.77 23.64 -4.28
C LYS A 247 8.38 23.93 -3.73
N SER A 248 7.55 24.64 -4.50
CA SER A 248 6.17 24.98 -4.11
C SER A 248 5.32 23.74 -3.90
N ALA A 249 5.36 22.76 -4.81
CA ALA A 249 4.63 21.51 -4.67
C ALA A 249 5.10 20.69 -3.46
N SER A 250 6.40 20.63 -3.18
CA SER A 250 6.93 19.95 -2.00
C SER A 250 6.49 20.58 -0.69
N ILE A 251 6.48 21.92 -0.60
CA ILE A 251 6.02 22.63 0.59
C ILE A 251 4.51 22.45 0.76
N TYR A 252 3.73 22.58 -0.32
CA TYR A 252 2.29 22.35 -0.29
C TYR A 252 1.95 20.94 0.19
N ALA A 253 2.55 19.91 -0.41
CA ALA A 253 2.34 18.52 -0.02
C ALA A 253 2.70 18.25 1.45
N LEU A 254 3.72 18.92 1.99
CA LEU A 254 4.10 18.77 3.41
C LEU A 254 2.95 19.08 4.38
N PHE A 255 2.03 19.96 3.98
CA PHE A 255 0.89 20.39 4.81
C PHE A 255 -0.42 19.70 4.45
N THR A 256 -0.56 19.16 3.23
CA THR A 256 -1.86 18.63 2.74
C THR A 256 -1.86 17.13 2.48
N ASP A 257 -0.70 16.53 2.21
CA ASP A 257 -0.58 15.11 1.87
C ASP A 257 -0.41 14.29 3.15
N GLU A 258 -1.12 13.17 3.24
CA GLU A 258 -0.94 12.20 4.33
C GLU A 258 0.27 11.30 4.10
N HIS A 259 0.83 11.30 2.88
CA HIS A 259 2.03 10.55 2.57
C HIS A 259 3.30 11.34 2.89
N SER A 260 4.29 10.63 3.43
CA SER A 260 5.63 11.18 3.53
C SER A 260 6.23 11.47 2.15
N PRO A 261 7.11 12.48 2.01
CA PRO A 261 7.88 12.70 0.78
C PRO A 261 8.62 11.42 0.35
N SER A 262 8.70 11.14 -0.95
CA SER A 262 9.21 9.86 -1.47
C SER A 262 10.59 9.48 -0.93
N LYS A 263 11.50 10.46 -0.74
CA LYS A 263 12.82 10.23 -0.14
C LYS A 263 12.74 9.78 1.33
N ALA A 264 11.78 10.30 2.10
CA ALA A 264 11.54 9.86 3.48
C ALA A 264 10.94 8.46 3.52
N ARG A 265 10.00 8.15 2.61
CA ARG A 265 9.42 6.80 2.45
C ARG A 265 10.53 5.76 2.20
N VAL A 266 11.45 6.03 1.28
CA VAL A 266 12.60 5.13 1.04
C VAL A 266 13.53 5.06 2.25
N ASN A 267 14.07 6.22 2.67
CA ASN A 267 15.18 6.22 3.62
C ASN A 267 14.78 5.66 4.98
N TYR A 268 13.62 6.05 5.53
CA TYR A 268 13.24 5.60 6.86
C TYR A 268 12.80 4.14 6.89
N VAL A 269 12.05 3.67 5.88
CA VAL A 269 11.68 2.27 5.77
C VAL A 269 12.92 1.38 5.71
N LEU A 270 13.86 1.69 4.81
CA LEU A 270 15.10 0.92 4.68
C LEU A 270 15.98 1.00 5.92
N SER A 271 16.09 2.19 6.54
CA SER A 271 16.87 2.35 7.78
C SER A 271 16.28 1.56 8.95
N ASN A 272 14.98 1.30 8.95
CA ASN A 272 14.32 0.48 9.97
C ASN A 272 14.47 -1.02 9.71
N MET A 273 14.83 -1.47 8.51
CA MET A 273 15.02 -2.88 8.20
C MET A 273 16.47 -3.32 8.48
N LYS A 274 16.64 -4.41 9.22
CA LYS A 274 17.98 -5.00 9.45
C LYS A 274 18.45 -5.72 8.20
N GLU A 275 17.51 -6.36 7.51
CA GLU A 275 17.68 -7.12 6.28
C GLU A 275 18.29 -6.27 5.17
N PHE A 276 17.87 -5.00 5.07
CA PHE A 276 18.48 -4.02 4.18
C PHE A 276 19.94 -3.75 4.56
N SER A 277 20.18 -3.41 5.83
CA SER A 277 21.53 -3.12 6.32
C SER A 277 22.47 -4.32 6.14
N ASP A 278 21.98 -5.55 6.31
CA ASP A 278 22.74 -6.78 6.08
C ASP A 278 23.04 -6.99 4.59
N ALA A 279 22.04 -6.82 3.71
CA ALA A 279 22.17 -7.01 2.26
C ALA A 279 23.17 -6.02 1.62
N PHE A 280 23.26 -4.81 2.16
CA PHE A 280 24.19 -3.78 1.69
C PHE A 280 25.41 -3.59 2.59
N LYS A 281 25.56 -4.42 3.64
CA LYS A 281 26.67 -4.35 4.61
C LYS A 281 26.87 -2.94 5.20
N CYS A 282 25.77 -2.26 5.53
CA CYS A 282 25.82 -0.90 6.08
C CYS A 282 26.45 -0.90 7.48
N ALA A 283 27.46 -0.06 7.69
CA ALA A 283 28.11 0.09 9.00
C ALA A 283 27.10 0.50 10.10
N LYS A 284 27.25 -0.07 11.31
CA LYS A 284 26.41 0.26 12.46
C LYS A 284 26.51 1.76 12.78
N GLY A 285 25.38 2.41 13.01
CA GLY A 285 25.31 3.85 13.29
C GLY A 285 25.36 4.75 12.05
N SER A 286 25.57 4.19 10.86
CA SER A 286 25.43 4.95 9.60
C SER A 286 23.98 5.45 9.42
N PRO A 287 23.75 6.50 8.60
CA PRO A 287 22.40 7.03 8.39
C PRO A 287 21.36 5.98 7.96
N MET A 288 21.79 4.95 7.23
CA MET A 288 20.93 3.85 6.75
C MET A 288 20.99 2.58 7.62
N ASN A 289 21.73 2.61 8.73
CA ASN A 289 21.72 1.56 9.75
C ASN A 289 21.81 2.16 11.16
N PRO A 290 20.80 2.96 11.57
CA PRO A 290 20.75 3.51 12.92
C PRO A 290 20.61 2.40 13.96
N GLU A 291 21.19 2.61 15.15
CA GLU A 291 21.08 1.63 16.24
C GLU A 291 19.63 1.44 16.70
N LYS A 292 18.85 2.53 16.74
CA LYS A 292 17.43 2.51 17.08
C LYS A 292 16.59 2.48 15.81
N LYS A 293 15.94 1.34 15.57
CA LYS A 293 15.00 1.11 14.47
C LYS A 293 13.56 1.13 15.00
N CYS A 294 12.64 1.79 14.31
CA CYS A 294 11.23 1.81 14.67
C CYS A 294 10.49 0.66 13.97
N ILE A 295 9.86 -0.22 14.75
CA ILE A 295 9.17 -1.42 14.23
C ILE A 295 7.81 -1.55 14.91
N VAL A 296 6.75 -1.56 14.11
CA VAL A 296 5.37 -1.77 14.57
C VAL A 296 4.98 -3.22 14.29
N TRP A 297 4.81 -3.53 13.00
CA TRP A 297 4.49 -4.83 12.43
C TRP A 297 5.75 -5.54 11.94
#